data_AF-A0A419J350-F1
#
_entry.id   AF-A0A419J350-F1
#
_cell.length_a   1.000
_cell.length_b   1.000
_cell.length_c   1.000
_cell.angle_alpha   90.00
_cell.angle_beta   90.00
_cell.angle_gamma   90.00
#
_symmetry.space_group_name_H-M   'P 1'
#
loop_
_entity.id
_entity.type
_entity.pdbx_description
1 polymer ?
#
loop_
_entity_poly.entity_id
_entity_poly.type
_entity_poly.pdbx_seq_one_letter_code
_entity_poly.pdbx_strand_id
1 'polypeptide(L)'
;MYQFLGSKKFTLGLFLVLCLFLIPRTFVETEDIQLGMWGSIIFGLLSLNLALCTIQRIKALTKAVIILHAGILMIFAGVVISSFGYVATVNIYEGTKVNEVYRWDIKKDVPLGINIMVKKINVQYYPVAVKVGVLRGQEKFGLFQLKTGESFQLEQFTVRVDALELMHAQKLDLSVFDGENLIGAADTLGENTLPSDFPYEFRLVAFQNPSLKRLWVDLSLSKDSEIVAEGTSEVNHPLTWGEFSFYNTKVDADKYGLPFAGIQITNDPGVPYVYAGFVVAGIGCLIFLFKRIYGYR
;
A
#
# COMPACT_ATOMS: atom_id res chain seq x y z
N MET A 1 11.65 -45.78 -9.91
CA MET A 1 11.10 -44.60 -9.17
C MET A 1 11.56 -43.26 -9.75
N TYR A 2 12.87 -43.00 -9.86
CA TYR A 2 13.43 -41.73 -10.35
C TYR A 2 13.03 -41.32 -11.79
N GLN A 3 12.93 -42.29 -12.72
CA GLN A 3 12.50 -42.02 -14.11
C GLN A 3 11.03 -41.57 -14.21
N PHE A 4 10.17 -42.07 -13.33
CA PHE A 4 8.77 -41.65 -13.28
C PHE A 4 8.63 -40.23 -12.74
N LEU A 5 9.32 -39.93 -11.63
CA LEU A 5 9.33 -38.62 -10.98
C LEU A 5 9.91 -37.51 -11.88
N GLY A 6 10.83 -37.83 -12.79
CA GLY A 6 11.36 -36.89 -13.79
C GLY A 6 10.59 -36.87 -15.12
N SER A 7 9.46 -37.57 -15.22
CA SER A 7 8.73 -37.72 -16.50
C SER A 7 7.80 -36.55 -16.79
N LYS A 8 7.57 -36.28 -18.09
CA LYS A 8 6.60 -35.28 -18.56
C LYS A 8 5.16 -35.60 -18.12
N LYS A 9 4.81 -36.90 -18.06
CA LYS A 9 3.49 -37.36 -17.62
C LYS A 9 3.23 -36.96 -16.17
N PHE A 10 4.23 -37.12 -15.31
CA PHE A 10 4.15 -36.71 -13.91
C PHE A 10 3.99 -35.19 -13.78
N THR A 11 4.76 -34.39 -14.53
CA THR A 11 4.60 -32.92 -14.56
C THR A 11 3.20 -32.50 -14.98
N LEU A 12 2.65 -33.10 -16.04
CA LEU A 12 1.30 -32.79 -16.52
C LEU A 12 0.24 -33.15 -15.46
N GLY A 13 0.42 -34.26 -14.75
CA GLY A 13 -0.43 -34.65 -13.63
C GLY A 13 -0.38 -33.64 -12.49
N LEU A 14 0.81 -33.22 -12.05
CA LEU A 14 0.98 -32.20 -11.01
C LEU A 14 0.36 -30.86 -11.43
N PHE A 15 0.52 -30.46 -12.69
CA PHE A 15 -0.08 -29.25 -13.22
C PHE A 15 -1.61 -29.34 -13.25
N LEU A 16 -2.17 -30.48 -13.65
CA LEU A 16 -3.61 -30.72 -13.62
C LEU A 16 -4.17 -30.65 -12.20
N VAL A 17 -3.48 -31.25 -11.21
CA VAL A 17 -3.85 -31.14 -9.79
C VAL A 17 -3.81 -29.68 -9.33
N LEU A 18 -2.75 -28.94 -9.69
CA LEU A 18 -2.65 -27.51 -9.37
C LEU A 18 -3.83 -26.72 -9.98
N CYS A 19 -4.16 -26.95 -11.26
CA CYS A 19 -5.29 -26.31 -11.91
C CYS A 19 -6.64 -26.66 -11.25
N LEU A 20 -6.86 -27.94 -10.93
CA LEU A 20 -8.07 -28.36 -10.21
C LEU A 20 -8.19 -27.74 -8.82
N PHE A 21 -7.08 -27.39 -8.20
CA PHE A 21 -7.07 -26.71 -6.90
C PHE A 21 -7.27 -25.18 -7.05
N LEU A 22 -6.62 -24.56 -8.05
CA LEU A 22 -6.64 -23.11 -8.24
C LEU A 22 -7.90 -22.59 -8.94
N ILE A 23 -8.41 -23.30 -9.95
CA ILE A 23 -9.53 -22.80 -10.78
C ILE A 23 -10.83 -22.69 -9.98
N PRO A 24 -11.31 -23.70 -9.23
CA PRO A 24 -12.55 -23.55 -8.47
C PRO A 24 -12.45 -22.40 -7.46
N ARG A 25 -11.26 -22.18 -6.90
CA ARG A 25 -10.98 -21.14 -5.93
C ARG A 25 -11.11 -19.73 -6.49
N THR A 26 -11.00 -19.52 -7.81
CA THR A 26 -11.27 -18.18 -8.39
C THR A 26 -12.77 -17.84 -8.40
N PHE A 27 -13.65 -18.83 -8.21
CA PHE A 27 -15.11 -18.65 -8.22
C PHE A 27 -15.73 -18.67 -6.83
N VAL A 28 -14.97 -19.02 -5.80
CA VAL A 28 -15.47 -19.10 -4.43
C VAL A 28 -14.84 -17.95 -3.64
N GLU A 29 -15.67 -17.01 -3.18
CA GLU A 29 -15.31 -15.98 -2.20
C GLU A 29 -15.15 -16.61 -0.80
N THR A 30 -14.31 -17.64 -0.67
CA THR A 30 -13.98 -18.19 0.65
C THR A 30 -12.88 -17.35 1.26
N GLU A 31 -13.27 -16.58 2.28
CA GLU A 31 -12.36 -16.10 3.30
C GLU A 31 -11.53 -17.29 3.85
N ASP A 32 -10.23 -17.09 4.03
CA ASP A 32 -9.32 -17.92 4.83
C ASP A 32 -8.72 -19.23 4.31
N ILE A 33 -8.93 -19.66 3.06
CA ILE A 33 -8.19 -20.87 2.59
C ILE A 33 -6.88 -20.43 1.95
N GLN A 34 -5.86 -19.99 2.69
CA GLN A 34 -4.51 -19.78 2.12
C GLN A 34 -4.07 -21.04 1.34
N LEU A 35 -3.26 -20.92 0.27
CA LEU A 35 -2.72 -22.10 -0.45
C LEU A 35 -2.09 -23.12 0.51
N GLY A 36 -1.68 -22.65 1.70
CA GLY A 36 -1.50 -23.46 2.89
C GLY A 36 -0.46 -24.55 2.70
N MET A 37 -0.56 -25.60 3.49
CA MET A 37 0.37 -26.74 3.43
C MET A 37 0.31 -27.46 2.07
N TRP A 38 -0.88 -27.55 1.46
CA TRP A 38 -1.09 -28.28 0.20
C TRP A 38 -0.42 -27.60 -0.99
N GLY A 39 -0.47 -26.27 -1.07
CA GLY A 39 0.26 -25.50 -2.06
C GLY A 39 1.76 -25.75 -1.98
N SER A 40 2.35 -25.66 -0.79
CA SER A 40 3.77 -25.94 -0.60
C SER A 40 4.15 -27.37 -1.00
N ILE A 41 3.30 -28.36 -0.74
CA ILE A 41 3.53 -29.74 -1.19
C ILE A 41 3.54 -29.84 -2.72
N ILE A 42 2.56 -29.24 -3.41
CA ILE A 42 2.47 -29.28 -4.87
C ILE A 42 3.69 -28.58 -5.50
N PHE A 43 4.07 -27.40 -5.02
CA PHE A 43 5.27 -26.69 -5.49
C PHE A 43 6.56 -27.44 -5.17
N GLY A 44 6.63 -28.14 -4.03
CA GLY A 44 7.75 -29.02 -3.69
C GLY A 44 7.88 -30.20 -4.67
N LEU A 45 6.76 -30.85 -5.02
CA LEU A 45 6.75 -31.94 -6.00
C LEU A 45 7.09 -31.47 -7.41
N LEU A 46 6.60 -30.28 -7.81
CA LEU A 46 6.97 -29.64 -9.07
C LEU A 46 8.46 -29.29 -9.12
N SER A 47 9.01 -28.77 -8.01
CA SER A 47 10.45 -28.49 -7.88
C SER A 47 11.28 -29.75 -8.02
N LEU A 48 10.90 -30.81 -7.30
CA LEU A 48 11.57 -32.10 -7.38
C LEU A 48 11.54 -32.63 -8.83
N ASN A 49 10.36 -32.64 -9.46
CA ASN A 49 10.22 -33.07 -10.85
C ASN A 49 11.13 -32.28 -11.80
N LEU A 50 11.14 -30.94 -11.70
CA LEU A 50 11.95 -30.09 -12.56
C LEU A 50 13.45 -30.33 -12.34
N ALA A 51 13.89 -30.49 -11.09
CA ALA A 51 15.26 -30.83 -10.75
C ALA A 51 15.67 -32.19 -11.34
N LEU A 52 14.84 -33.22 -11.17
CA LEU A 52 15.13 -34.55 -11.71
C LEU A 52 15.17 -34.55 -13.24
N CYS A 53 14.21 -33.89 -13.89
CA CYS A 53 14.19 -33.74 -15.34
C CYS A 53 15.45 -33.03 -15.85
N THR A 54 15.89 -31.98 -15.15
CA THR A 54 17.11 -31.22 -15.47
C THR A 54 18.35 -32.10 -15.33
N ILE A 55 18.51 -32.82 -14.23
CA ILE A 55 19.65 -33.71 -13.97
C ILE A 55 19.72 -34.84 -15.01
N GLN A 56 18.59 -35.50 -15.29
CA GLN A 56 18.51 -36.59 -16.27
C GLN A 56 18.91 -36.14 -17.69
N ARG A 57 18.70 -34.87 -18.02
CA ARG A 57 18.90 -34.32 -19.36
C ARG A 57 20.01 -33.28 -19.42
N ILE A 58 20.82 -33.12 -18.37
CA ILE A 58 21.75 -31.99 -18.23
C ILE A 58 22.75 -31.87 -19.39
N LYS A 59 23.17 -33.01 -19.96
CA LYS A 59 24.08 -33.07 -21.12
C LYS A 59 23.40 -32.66 -22.44
N ALA A 60 22.08 -32.75 -22.53
CA ALA A 60 21.30 -32.42 -23.73
C ALA A 60 20.68 -31.01 -23.67
N LEU A 61 20.51 -30.44 -22.47
CA LEU A 61 19.91 -29.12 -22.28
C LEU A 61 20.91 -28.02 -22.62
N THR A 62 20.43 -26.97 -23.28
CA THR A 62 21.25 -25.78 -23.52
C THR A 62 21.47 -25.02 -22.21
N LYS A 63 22.59 -24.28 -22.11
CA LYS A 63 22.87 -23.41 -20.95
C LYS A 63 21.70 -22.46 -20.65
N ALA A 64 21.02 -21.93 -21.67
CA ALA A 64 19.87 -21.05 -21.51
C ALA A 64 18.70 -21.74 -20.79
N VAL A 65 18.40 -22.99 -21.16
CA VAL A 65 17.34 -23.78 -20.51
C VAL A 65 17.72 -24.16 -19.08
N ILE A 66 18.99 -24.46 -18.81
CA ILE A 66 19.47 -24.72 -17.44
C ILE A 66 19.31 -23.49 -16.56
N ILE A 67 19.66 -22.30 -17.06
CA ILE A 67 19.47 -21.02 -16.34
C ILE A 67 17.98 -20.77 -16.08
N LEU A 68 17.13 -21.00 -17.09
CA LEU A 68 15.69 -20.89 -16.94
C LEU A 68 15.15 -21.81 -15.83
N HIS A 69 15.54 -23.08 -15.84
CA HIS A 69 15.13 -24.05 -14.82
C HIS A 69 15.63 -23.67 -13.42
N ALA A 70 16.87 -23.16 -13.30
CA ALA A 70 17.39 -22.66 -12.03
C ALA A 70 16.55 -21.49 -11.50
N GLY A 71 16.15 -20.55 -12.37
CA GLY A 71 15.22 -19.47 -12.04
C GLY A 71 13.88 -19.98 -11.50
N ILE A 72 13.27 -20.94 -12.20
CA ILE A 72 11.99 -21.55 -11.77
C ILE A 72 12.12 -22.28 -10.43
N LEU A 73 13.22 -23.01 -10.21
CA LEU A 73 13.50 -23.67 -8.92
C LEU A 73 13.65 -22.65 -7.78
N MET A 74 14.29 -21.50 -8.02
CA MET A 74 14.36 -20.43 -7.03
C MET A 74 13.00 -19.81 -6.73
N ILE A 75 12.14 -19.64 -7.75
CA ILE A 75 10.76 -19.17 -7.55
C ILE A 75 10.01 -20.14 -6.64
N PHE A 76 10.02 -21.44 -6.95
CA PHE A 76 9.31 -22.42 -6.13
C PHE A 76 9.89 -22.56 -4.72
N ALA A 77 11.20 -22.47 -4.56
CA ALA A 77 11.83 -22.39 -3.24
C ALA A 77 11.35 -21.15 -2.47
N GLY A 78 11.29 -19.99 -3.13
CA GLY A 78 10.74 -18.76 -2.56
C GLY A 78 9.29 -18.90 -2.11
N VAL A 79 8.43 -19.57 -2.89
CA VAL A 79 7.04 -19.85 -2.51
C VAL A 79 6.95 -20.73 -1.26
N VAL A 80 7.80 -21.75 -1.15
CA VAL A 80 7.85 -22.60 0.06
C VAL A 80 8.36 -21.80 1.26
N ILE A 81 9.38 -20.95 1.07
CA ILE A 81 9.92 -20.09 2.14
C ILE A 81 8.87 -19.06 2.59
N SER A 82 8.07 -18.52 1.67
CA SER A 82 6.96 -17.60 1.96
C SER A 82 5.92 -18.22 2.91
N SER A 83 5.78 -19.55 2.94
CA SER A 83 4.87 -20.24 3.87
C SER A 83 5.28 -20.16 5.35
N PHE A 84 6.51 -19.72 5.65
CA PHE A 84 6.95 -19.39 7.02
C PHE A 84 6.64 -17.94 7.41
N GLY A 85 6.21 -17.13 6.45
CA GLY A 85 5.73 -15.78 6.67
C GLY A 85 4.32 -15.74 7.26
N TYR A 86 3.85 -14.53 7.55
CA TYR A 86 2.50 -14.30 8.02
C TYR A 86 2.02 -12.89 7.68
N VAL A 87 0.69 -12.75 7.70
CA VAL A 87 -0.01 -11.47 7.60
C VAL A 87 -0.71 -11.19 8.93
N ALA A 88 -0.53 -9.98 9.43
CA ALA A 88 -1.24 -9.46 10.58
C ALA A 88 -1.91 -8.14 10.26
N THR A 89 -2.96 -7.79 10.99
CA THR A 89 -3.67 -6.51 10.83
C THR A 89 -3.97 -5.89 12.17
N VAL A 90 -4.00 -4.57 12.23
CA VAL A 90 -4.43 -3.81 13.40
C VAL A 90 -5.01 -2.47 12.99
N ASN A 91 -6.05 -2.01 13.69
CA ASN A 91 -6.56 -0.64 13.56
C ASN A 91 -5.96 0.20 14.69
N ILE A 92 -5.35 1.33 14.33
CA ILE A 92 -4.67 2.21 15.28
C ILE A 92 -5.26 3.61 15.13
N TYR A 93 -5.77 4.16 16.24
CA TYR A 93 -6.26 5.53 16.27
C TYR A 93 -5.08 6.51 16.17
N GLU A 94 -5.31 7.62 15.49
CA GLU A 94 -4.31 8.68 15.38
C GLU A 94 -3.87 9.20 16.74
N GLY A 95 -2.55 9.38 16.93
CA GLY A 95 -1.94 9.77 18.19
C GLY A 95 -1.80 8.64 19.21
N THR A 96 -2.25 7.42 18.90
CA THR A 96 -2.14 6.26 19.79
C THR A 96 -1.11 5.25 19.32
N LYS A 97 -0.67 4.39 20.25
CA LYS A 97 0.25 3.28 19.97
C LYS A 97 -0.32 1.94 20.42
N VAL A 98 0.05 0.88 19.71
CA VAL A 98 -0.31 -0.51 19.99
C VAL A 98 0.93 -1.39 19.95
N ASN A 99 0.90 -2.53 20.63
CA ASN A 99 1.97 -3.54 20.60
C ASN A 99 1.47 -4.96 20.24
N GLU A 100 0.16 -5.12 20.09
CA GLU A 100 -0.50 -6.37 19.70
C GLU A 100 -1.15 -6.23 18.33
N VAL A 101 -1.11 -7.32 17.56
CA VAL A 101 -1.63 -7.39 16.20
C VAL A 101 -2.36 -8.70 15.99
N TYR A 102 -3.43 -8.68 15.19
CA TYR A 102 -4.21 -9.88 14.89
C TYR A 102 -3.53 -10.65 13.76
N ARG A 103 -3.05 -11.87 14.02
CA ARG A 103 -2.48 -12.76 13.01
C ARG A 103 -3.55 -13.64 12.38
N TRP A 104 -3.66 -13.57 11.05
CA TRP A 104 -4.68 -14.30 10.30
C TRP A 104 -4.42 -15.80 10.19
N ASP A 105 -3.15 -16.22 10.21
CA ASP A 105 -2.77 -17.62 10.07
C ASP A 105 -3.08 -18.46 11.32
N ILE A 106 -2.97 -17.86 12.50
CA ILE A 106 -3.30 -18.49 13.79
C ILE A 106 -4.59 -17.96 14.43
N LYS A 107 -5.23 -16.97 13.80
CA LYS A 107 -6.50 -16.34 14.20
C LYS A 107 -6.49 -15.80 15.64
N LYS A 108 -5.40 -15.15 16.03
CA LYS A 108 -5.20 -14.66 17.40
C LYS A 108 -4.39 -13.37 17.42
N ASP A 109 -4.70 -12.52 18.39
CA ASP A 109 -3.85 -11.39 18.77
C ASP A 109 -2.55 -11.89 19.39
N VAL A 110 -1.43 -11.36 18.90
CA VAL A 110 -0.09 -11.65 19.40
C VAL A 110 0.73 -10.37 19.56
N PRO A 111 1.67 -10.34 20.52
CA PRO A 111 2.62 -9.23 20.60
C PRO A 111 3.52 -9.22 19.37
N LEU A 112 3.66 -8.06 18.72
CA LEU A 112 4.56 -7.90 17.57
C LEU A 112 6.04 -7.79 18.00
N GLY A 113 6.28 -7.42 19.27
CA GLY A 113 7.62 -7.19 19.81
C GLY A 113 8.17 -5.77 19.60
N ILE A 114 7.37 -4.90 18.98
CA ILE A 114 7.56 -3.45 18.86
C ILE A 114 6.23 -2.73 19.08
N ASN A 115 6.29 -1.46 19.44
CA ASN A 115 5.12 -0.58 19.43
C ASN A 115 5.00 0.08 18.04
N ILE A 116 3.78 0.13 17.52
CA ILE A 116 3.42 0.88 16.33
C ILE A 116 2.56 2.05 16.78
N MET A 117 2.96 3.27 16.41
CA MET A 117 2.17 4.49 16.63
C MET A 117 1.75 5.08 15.28
N VAL A 118 0.49 5.47 15.17
CA VAL A 118 0.04 6.37 14.10
C VAL A 118 0.25 7.79 14.59
N LYS A 119 1.25 8.49 14.04
CA LYS A 119 1.52 9.89 14.39
C LYS A 119 0.49 10.81 13.77
N LYS A 120 0.20 10.58 12.49
CA LYS A 120 -0.71 11.42 11.72
C LYS A 120 -1.34 10.67 10.56
N ILE A 121 -2.63 10.92 10.31
CA ILE A 121 -3.32 10.47 9.11
C ILE A 121 -3.44 11.67 8.17
N ASN A 122 -2.88 11.53 6.97
CA ASN A 122 -2.83 12.62 6.01
C ASN A 122 -3.68 12.27 4.79
N VAL A 123 -4.51 13.23 4.40
CA VAL A 123 -5.42 13.12 3.25
C VAL A 123 -5.19 14.30 2.32
N GLN A 124 -5.12 14.03 1.02
CA GLN A 124 -5.08 15.03 -0.02
C GLN A 124 -6.18 14.76 -1.03
N TYR A 125 -6.98 15.77 -1.32
CA TYR A 125 -8.01 15.73 -2.36
C TYR A 125 -7.50 16.37 -3.66
N TYR A 126 -8.10 15.99 -4.78
CA TYR A 126 -8.04 16.82 -6.01
C TYR A 126 -8.77 18.15 -5.80
N PRO A 127 -8.51 19.19 -6.62
CA PRO A 127 -9.20 20.47 -6.52
C PRO A 127 -10.72 20.33 -6.38
N VAL A 128 -11.25 20.73 -5.23
CA VAL A 128 -12.65 20.53 -4.84
C VAL A 128 -13.44 21.80 -5.10
N ALA A 129 -14.57 21.70 -5.80
CA ALA A 129 -15.47 22.83 -5.94
C ALA A 129 -16.12 23.17 -4.59
N VAL A 130 -15.94 24.40 -4.14
CA VAL A 130 -16.43 24.92 -2.86
C VAL A 130 -17.23 26.20 -3.05
N LYS A 131 -18.12 26.48 -2.11
CA LYS A 131 -18.81 27.76 -1.94
C LYS A 131 -18.36 28.38 -0.63
N VAL A 132 -17.71 29.53 -0.72
CA VAL A 132 -17.20 30.30 0.42
C VAL A 132 -18.09 31.51 0.64
N GLY A 133 -18.74 31.56 1.80
CA GLY A 133 -19.45 32.74 2.27
C GLY A 133 -18.47 33.69 2.94
N VAL A 134 -18.61 34.99 2.65
CA VAL A 134 -17.83 36.05 3.29
C VAL A 134 -18.79 36.94 4.07
N LEU A 135 -18.46 37.15 5.34
CA LEU A 135 -19.20 38.02 6.25
C LEU A 135 -18.36 39.27 6.55
N ARG A 136 -19.02 40.40 6.77
CA ARG A 136 -18.43 41.60 7.36
C ARG A 136 -19.24 41.90 8.62
N GLY A 137 -18.66 41.59 9.80
CA GLY A 137 -19.46 41.48 11.03
C GLY A 137 -20.55 40.41 10.88
N GLN A 138 -21.81 40.79 11.09
CA GLN A 138 -22.96 39.87 10.96
C GLN A 138 -23.60 39.87 9.57
N GLU A 139 -23.17 40.75 8.67
CA GLU A 139 -23.78 40.90 7.35
C GLU A 139 -23.07 40.03 6.32
N LYS A 140 -23.87 39.42 5.43
CA LYS A 140 -23.34 38.71 4.26
C LYS A 140 -22.76 39.71 3.28
N PHE A 141 -21.44 39.71 3.18
CA PHE A 141 -20.72 40.50 2.20
C PHE A 141 -20.75 39.86 0.81
N GLY A 142 -20.51 38.54 0.73
CA GLY A 142 -20.39 37.86 -0.55
C GLY A 142 -20.53 36.35 -0.48
N LEU A 143 -20.67 35.74 -1.66
CA LEU A 143 -20.66 34.28 -1.84
C LEU A 143 -19.87 33.95 -3.10
N PHE A 144 -18.79 33.20 -2.94
CA PHE A 144 -17.86 32.88 -4.01
C PHE A 144 -17.87 31.38 -4.27
N GLN A 145 -17.89 30.98 -5.54
CA GLN A 145 -17.81 29.58 -5.95
C GLN A 145 -16.56 29.39 -6.81
N LEU A 146 -15.68 28.50 -6.37
CA LEU A 146 -14.36 28.25 -6.96
C LEU A 146 -13.86 26.87 -6.55
N LYS A 147 -12.69 26.45 -7.04
CA LYS A 147 -12.02 25.23 -6.59
C LYS A 147 -10.95 25.52 -5.54
N THR A 148 -10.63 24.53 -4.71
CA THR A 148 -9.41 24.59 -3.89
C THR A 148 -8.18 24.77 -4.78
N GLY A 149 -7.26 25.63 -4.35
CA GLY A 149 -6.13 26.14 -5.11
C GLY A 149 -6.40 27.44 -5.88
N GLU A 150 -7.67 27.82 -6.11
CA GLU A 150 -8.02 29.06 -6.80
C GLU A 150 -8.17 30.24 -5.80
N SER A 151 -8.23 31.46 -6.34
CA SER A 151 -8.40 32.69 -5.55
C SER A 151 -9.54 33.55 -6.05
N PHE A 152 -10.10 34.39 -5.19
CA PHE A 152 -11.08 35.41 -5.54
C PHE A 152 -10.68 36.77 -4.97
N GLN A 153 -11.15 37.83 -5.62
CA GLN A 153 -10.88 39.20 -5.19
C GLN A 153 -11.92 39.67 -4.17
N LEU A 154 -11.46 40.34 -3.11
CA LEU A 154 -12.25 40.88 -2.02
C LEU A 154 -11.79 42.31 -1.71
N GLU A 155 -12.35 43.28 -2.44
CA GLU A 155 -11.87 44.67 -2.45
C GLU A 155 -10.36 44.73 -2.75
N GLN A 156 -9.53 45.26 -1.84
CA GLN A 156 -8.07 45.27 -2.01
C GLN A 156 -7.40 43.90 -1.80
N PHE A 157 -8.08 42.95 -1.15
CA PHE A 157 -7.50 41.67 -0.78
C PHE A 157 -7.72 40.61 -1.84
N THR A 158 -6.77 39.68 -1.96
CA THR A 158 -6.93 38.44 -2.72
C THR A 158 -6.99 37.28 -1.73
N VAL A 159 -8.05 36.48 -1.80
CA VAL A 159 -8.23 35.32 -0.91
C VAL A 159 -8.02 34.05 -1.71
N ARG A 160 -7.01 33.26 -1.35
CA ARG A 160 -6.77 31.93 -1.91
C ARG A 160 -7.42 30.89 -1.04
N VAL A 161 -8.18 29.98 -1.65
CA VAL A 161 -8.68 28.79 -0.99
C VAL A 161 -7.60 27.73 -1.05
N ASP A 162 -7.00 27.36 0.07
CA ASP A 162 -5.86 26.45 0.08
C ASP A 162 -6.29 24.98 0.02
N ALA A 163 -6.99 24.52 1.05
CA ALA A 163 -7.33 23.10 1.20
C ALA A 163 -8.66 22.92 1.92
N LEU A 164 -9.36 21.84 1.57
CA LEU A 164 -10.54 21.35 2.28
C LEU A 164 -10.10 20.22 3.21
N GLU A 165 -10.30 20.40 4.51
CA GLU A 165 -10.12 19.39 5.54
C GLU A 165 -11.49 18.80 5.87
N LEU A 166 -11.58 17.46 5.93
CA LEU A 166 -12.82 16.74 6.23
C LEU A 166 -12.63 15.61 7.25
N MET A 167 -11.39 15.20 7.54
CA MET A 167 -11.13 14.06 8.41
C MET A 167 -11.27 14.45 9.87
N HIS A 168 -10.68 15.59 10.24
CA HIS A 168 -10.66 16.07 11.62
C HIS A 168 -11.78 17.07 11.90
N ALA A 169 -12.04 17.93 10.93
CA ALA A 169 -13.06 18.96 11.02
C ALA A 169 -13.52 19.32 9.61
N GLN A 170 -14.80 19.63 9.42
CA GLN A 170 -15.31 20.11 8.12
C GLN A 170 -14.97 21.58 7.95
N LYS A 171 -13.76 21.86 7.47
CA LYS A 171 -13.26 23.23 7.34
C LYS A 171 -12.50 23.45 6.04
N LEU A 172 -12.43 24.72 5.65
CA LEU A 172 -11.63 25.18 4.53
C LEU A 172 -10.54 26.11 5.08
N ASP A 173 -9.29 25.84 4.73
CA ASP A 173 -8.17 26.72 5.04
C ASP A 173 -7.99 27.72 3.89
N LEU A 174 -7.74 28.98 4.24
CA LEU A 174 -7.60 30.09 3.31
C LEU A 174 -6.37 30.94 3.66
N SER A 175 -5.74 31.49 2.62
CA SER A 175 -4.67 32.48 2.73
C SER A 175 -5.14 33.82 2.17
N VAL A 176 -4.90 34.91 2.90
CA VAL A 176 -5.29 36.25 2.49
C VAL A 176 -4.07 37.08 2.14
N PHE A 177 -4.14 37.77 1.02
CA PHE A 177 -3.07 38.61 0.47
C PHE A 177 -3.56 40.05 0.29
N ASP A 178 -2.65 41.01 0.48
CA ASP A 178 -2.81 42.40 0.05
C ASP A 178 -1.78 42.66 -1.06
N GLY A 179 -2.26 42.75 -2.31
CA GLY A 179 -1.41 42.61 -3.49
C GLY A 179 -0.73 41.24 -3.54
N GLU A 180 0.60 41.20 -3.58
CA GLU A 180 1.39 39.96 -3.56
C GLU A 180 1.81 39.52 -2.14
N ASN A 181 1.55 40.35 -1.12
CA ASN A 181 2.01 40.10 0.23
C ASN A 181 0.99 39.26 1.01
N LEU A 182 1.43 38.11 1.54
CA LEU A 182 0.62 37.31 2.47
C LEU A 182 0.45 38.07 3.79
N ILE A 183 -0.78 38.41 4.15
CA ILE A 183 -1.08 39.11 5.41
C ILE A 183 -1.53 38.17 6.53
N GLY A 184 -1.96 36.95 6.19
CA GLY A 184 -2.25 35.89 7.16
C GLY A 184 -3.10 34.77 6.58
N ALA A 185 -3.41 33.78 7.41
CA ALA A 185 -4.27 32.66 7.10
C ALA A 185 -5.51 32.66 8.00
N ALA A 186 -6.61 32.11 7.49
CA ALA A 186 -7.85 31.89 8.23
C ALA A 186 -8.46 30.55 7.85
N ASP A 187 -9.32 30.02 8.73
CA ASP A 187 -10.19 28.91 8.39
C ASP A 187 -11.67 29.29 8.52
N THR A 188 -12.54 28.39 8.06
CA THR A 188 -13.99 28.60 8.10
C THR A 188 -14.63 28.29 9.44
N LEU A 189 -13.85 27.87 10.45
CA LEU A 189 -14.31 27.65 11.83
C LEU A 189 -14.00 28.85 12.73
N GLY A 190 -13.19 29.80 12.25
CA GLY A 190 -12.91 31.07 12.89
C GLY A 190 -11.48 31.22 13.40
N GLU A 191 -10.64 30.18 13.30
CA GLU A 191 -9.22 30.31 13.62
C GLU A 191 -8.53 31.13 12.53
N ASN A 192 -7.73 32.11 12.93
CA ASN A 192 -6.98 32.92 11.98
C ASN A 192 -5.73 33.56 12.60
N THR A 193 -4.83 33.99 11.72
CA THR A 193 -3.60 34.73 12.01
C THR A 193 -3.63 36.11 11.35
N LEU A 194 -4.82 36.59 11.00
CA LEU A 194 -5.01 37.85 10.29
C LEU A 194 -4.89 39.05 11.25
N PRO A 195 -4.58 40.25 10.74
CA PRO A 195 -4.60 41.48 11.52
C PRO A 195 -5.95 41.68 12.23
N SER A 196 -5.93 42.23 13.44
CA SER A 196 -7.13 42.41 14.27
C SER A 196 -8.19 43.34 13.66
N ASP A 197 -7.78 44.19 12.73
CA ASP A 197 -8.62 45.12 11.97
C ASP A 197 -9.13 44.51 10.66
N PHE A 198 -8.78 43.26 10.34
CA PHE A 198 -9.26 42.57 9.15
C PHE A 198 -10.79 42.41 9.22
N PRO A 199 -11.56 42.96 8.27
CA PRO A 199 -13.00 43.17 8.47
C PRO A 199 -13.85 41.96 8.08
N TYR A 200 -13.25 40.86 7.63
CA TYR A 200 -13.97 39.74 7.04
C TYR A 200 -13.81 38.43 7.80
N GLU A 201 -14.89 37.64 7.78
CA GLU A 201 -14.89 36.25 8.21
C GLU A 201 -15.32 35.32 7.09
N PHE A 202 -14.79 34.10 7.08
CA PHE A 202 -15.09 33.08 6.08
C PHE A 202 -15.97 31.98 6.64
N ARG A 203 -16.88 31.45 5.81
CA ARG A 203 -17.73 30.30 6.12
C ARG A 203 -17.76 29.32 4.95
N LEU A 204 -17.59 28.04 5.23
CA LEU A 204 -17.78 26.97 4.25
C LEU A 204 -19.30 26.76 4.08
N VAL A 205 -19.85 27.17 2.94
CA VAL A 205 -21.29 27.11 2.69
C VAL A 205 -21.69 25.78 2.05
N ALA A 206 -20.88 25.30 1.10
CA ALA A 206 -21.08 24.00 0.47
C ALA A 206 -19.79 23.53 -0.20
N PHE A 207 -19.67 22.23 -0.44
CA PHE A 207 -18.62 21.64 -1.27
C PHE A 207 -19.18 20.46 -2.07
N GLN A 208 -18.59 20.18 -3.24
CA GLN A 208 -18.88 18.95 -3.97
C GLN A 208 -18.14 17.77 -3.35
N ASN A 209 -18.71 16.57 -3.46
CA ASN A 209 -18.09 15.35 -2.93
C ASN A 209 -16.65 15.20 -3.46
N PRO A 210 -15.62 15.27 -2.60
CA PRO A 210 -14.25 15.34 -3.07
C PRO A 210 -13.76 13.97 -3.54
N SER A 211 -12.81 13.99 -4.49
CA SER A 211 -12.11 12.79 -4.92
C SER A 211 -10.74 12.72 -4.25
N LEU A 212 -10.44 11.56 -3.67
CA LEU A 212 -9.16 11.31 -3.01
C LEU A 212 -8.03 11.29 -4.03
N LYS A 213 -6.99 12.09 -3.80
CA LYS A 213 -5.76 12.10 -4.61
C LYS A 213 -4.68 11.24 -3.97
N ARG A 214 -4.46 11.39 -2.67
CA ARG A 214 -3.43 10.68 -1.92
C ARG A 214 -3.85 10.53 -0.47
N LEU A 215 -3.47 9.41 0.13
CA LEU A 215 -3.75 9.11 1.52
C LEU A 215 -2.56 8.31 2.08
N TRP A 216 -1.96 8.82 3.14
CA TRP A 216 -0.78 8.25 3.76
C TRP A 216 -0.81 8.41 5.27
N VAL A 217 -0.08 7.56 5.96
CA VAL A 217 -0.04 7.52 7.42
C VAL A 217 1.40 7.67 7.86
N ASP A 218 1.65 8.59 8.77
CA ASP A 218 2.96 8.76 9.39
C ASP A 218 3.06 7.80 10.57
N LEU A 219 3.99 6.86 10.51
CA LEU A 219 4.18 5.80 11.50
C LEU A 219 5.47 6.02 12.30
N SER A 220 5.40 5.70 13.59
CA SER A 220 6.57 5.56 14.47
C SER A 220 6.63 4.16 15.03
N LEU A 221 7.77 3.50 14.86
CA LEU A 221 8.05 2.18 15.41
C LEU A 221 9.03 2.35 16.57
N SER A 222 8.66 1.84 17.74
CA SER A 222 9.51 1.93 18.92
C SER A 222 9.67 0.60 19.64
N LYS A 223 10.88 0.34 20.14
CA LYS A 223 11.14 -0.77 21.07
C LYS A 223 11.38 -0.15 22.44
N ASP A 224 10.53 -0.50 23.40
CA ASP A 224 10.46 0.17 24.70
C ASP A 224 10.26 1.70 24.55
N SER A 225 11.27 2.50 24.86
CA SER A 225 11.26 3.97 24.73
C SER A 225 12.11 4.49 23.56
N GLU A 226 12.77 3.61 22.81
CA GLU A 226 13.63 4.00 21.70
C GLU A 226 12.89 3.86 20.36
N ILE A 227 12.90 4.93 19.56
CA ILE A 227 12.35 4.92 18.20
C ILE A 227 13.34 4.18 17.29
N VAL A 228 12.92 3.06 16.74
CA VAL A 228 13.75 2.20 15.86
C VAL A 228 13.52 2.48 14.38
N ALA A 229 12.38 3.08 14.02
CA ALA A 229 12.11 3.60 12.70
C ALA A 229 10.96 4.61 12.72
N GLU A 230 11.01 5.59 11.82
CA GLU A 230 9.90 6.50 11.53
C GLU A 230 9.80 6.69 10.02
N GLY A 231 8.58 6.84 9.52
CA GLY A 231 8.36 7.12 8.11
C GLY A 231 6.90 7.05 7.72
N THR A 232 6.64 7.25 6.44
CA THR A 232 5.30 7.26 5.86
C THR A 232 4.94 5.89 5.32
N SER A 233 3.69 5.47 5.50
CA SER A 233 3.12 4.28 4.86
C SER A 233 1.93 4.65 3.99
N GLU A 234 1.94 4.11 2.77
CA GLU A 234 0.85 4.18 1.80
C GLU A 234 0.44 2.78 1.36
N VAL A 235 -0.67 2.69 0.63
CA VAL A 235 -1.16 1.42 0.04
C VAL A 235 -0.07 0.73 -0.79
N ASN A 236 0.67 1.49 -1.61
CA ASN A 236 1.67 0.95 -2.53
C ASN A 236 3.12 1.25 -2.11
N HIS A 237 3.32 2.05 -1.06
CA HIS A 237 4.63 2.41 -0.54
C HIS A 237 4.64 2.16 0.98
N PRO A 238 4.79 0.90 1.42
CA PRO A 238 4.79 0.58 2.83
C PRO A 238 6.05 1.13 3.52
N LEU A 239 5.92 1.43 4.81
CA LEU A 239 7.09 1.55 5.67
C LEU A 239 7.68 0.15 5.88
N THR A 240 8.99 0.00 5.78
CA THR A 240 9.67 -1.27 6.03
C THR A 240 10.64 -1.15 7.20
N TRP A 241 10.67 -2.17 8.05
CA TRP A 241 11.62 -2.27 9.14
C TRP A 241 11.92 -3.74 9.46
N GLY A 242 13.20 -4.11 9.37
CA GLY A 242 13.62 -5.51 9.50
C GLY A 242 12.94 -6.40 8.44
N GLU A 243 12.25 -7.44 8.90
CA GLU A 243 11.48 -8.37 8.08
C GLU A 243 10.04 -7.92 7.81
N PHE A 244 9.60 -6.81 8.43
CA PHE A 244 8.22 -6.36 8.38
C PHE A 244 8.01 -5.24 7.35
N SER A 245 6.90 -5.35 6.64
CA SER A 245 6.34 -4.28 5.81
C SER A 245 4.98 -3.87 6.38
N PHE A 246 4.80 -2.57 6.62
CA PHE A 246 3.61 -1.96 7.21
C PHE A 246 2.86 -1.21 6.12
N TYR A 247 1.76 -1.79 5.64
CA TYR A 247 0.90 -1.22 4.61
C TYR A 247 -0.29 -0.53 5.25
N ASN A 248 -0.57 0.69 4.82
CA ASN A 248 -1.85 1.31 5.10
C ASN A 248 -2.91 0.72 4.17
N THR A 249 -3.89 -0.01 4.71
CA THR A 249 -4.95 -0.68 3.95
C THR A 249 -6.32 -0.05 4.13
N LYS A 250 -6.52 0.70 5.23
CA LYS A 250 -7.77 1.36 5.54
C LYS A 250 -7.50 2.65 6.30
N VAL A 251 -8.27 3.70 6.01
CA VAL A 251 -8.38 4.88 6.86
C VAL A 251 -9.86 5.23 6.95
N ASP A 252 -10.34 5.44 8.16
CA ASP A 252 -11.75 5.63 8.47
C ASP A 252 -11.90 6.33 9.83
N ALA A 253 -13.12 6.67 10.21
CA ALA A 253 -13.45 7.22 11.53
C ALA A 253 -14.42 6.30 12.27
N ASP A 254 -14.30 6.24 13.59
CA ASP A 254 -15.27 5.52 14.41
C ASP A 254 -16.61 6.28 14.53
N LYS A 255 -17.56 5.70 15.28
CA LYS A 255 -18.87 6.32 15.53
C LYS A 255 -18.81 7.66 16.27
N TYR A 256 -17.68 8.02 16.86
CA TYR A 256 -17.43 9.28 17.56
C TYR A 256 -16.64 10.27 16.69
N GLY A 257 -16.28 9.88 15.47
CA GLY A 257 -15.49 10.71 14.55
C GLY A 257 -13.98 10.65 14.80
N LEU A 258 -13.49 9.71 15.62
CA LEU A 258 -12.05 9.57 15.86
C LEU A 258 -11.40 8.83 14.68
N PRO A 259 -10.41 9.44 14.00
CA PRO A 259 -9.77 8.83 12.85
C PRO A 259 -8.84 7.70 13.27
N PHE A 260 -8.84 6.62 12.50
CA PHE A 260 -7.93 5.49 12.66
C PHE A 260 -7.42 4.99 11.31
N ALA A 261 -6.25 4.35 11.36
CA ALA A 261 -5.65 3.67 10.22
C ALA A 261 -5.59 2.15 10.48
N GLY A 262 -6.07 1.38 9.51
CA GLY A 262 -5.85 -0.05 9.40
C GLY A 262 -4.50 -0.31 8.77
N ILE A 263 -3.61 -0.92 9.55
CA ILE A 263 -2.26 -1.30 9.15
C ILE A 263 -2.20 -2.80 8.95
N GLN A 264 -1.83 -3.24 7.75
CA GLN A 264 -1.45 -4.62 7.48
C GLN A 264 0.06 -4.75 7.63
N ILE A 265 0.49 -5.63 8.54
CA ILE A 265 1.88 -6.03 8.71
C ILE A 265 2.08 -7.33 7.94
N THR A 266 3.12 -7.40 7.11
CA THR A 266 3.50 -8.62 6.41
C THR A 266 4.95 -8.95 6.70
N ASN A 267 5.20 -10.20 7.07
CA ASN A 267 6.52 -10.81 7.05
C ASN A 267 6.49 -11.91 5.97
N ASP A 268 7.24 -11.72 4.88
CA ASP A 268 7.38 -12.73 3.84
C ASP A 268 8.86 -12.91 3.46
N PRO A 269 9.54 -13.92 4.03
CA PRO A 269 10.95 -14.18 3.74
C PRO A 269 11.18 -14.79 2.34
N GLY A 270 10.13 -15.21 1.64
CA GLY A 270 10.19 -15.82 0.32
C GLY A 270 10.31 -14.83 -0.82
N VAL A 271 9.84 -13.59 -0.61
CA VAL A 271 9.80 -12.52 -1.61
C VAL A 271 11.14 -12.30 -2.33
N PRO A 272 12.29 -12.18 -1.64
CA PRO A 272 13.58 -11.97 -2.32
C PRO A 272 13.95 -13.11 -3.28
N TYR A 273 13.66 -14.36 -2.91
CA TYR A 273 13.97 -15.54 -3.74
C TYR A 273 13.08 -15.62 -4.97
N VAL A 274 11.81 -15.24 -4.85
CA VAL A 274 10.88 -15.17 -5.99
C VAL A 274 11.36 -14.13 -7.00
N TYR A 275 11.69 -12.92 -6.56
CA TYR A 275 12.20 -11.87 -7.46
C TYR A 275 13.54 -12.24 -8.09
N ALA A 276 14.48 -12.80 -7.32
CA ALA A 276 15.75 -13.30 -7.86
C ALA A 276 15.52 -14.41 -8.89
N GLY A 277 14.58 -15.31 -8.62
CA GLY A 277 14.16 -16.38 -9.54
C GLY A 277 13.59 -15.84 -10.85
N PHE A 278 12.75 -14.80 -10.80
CA PHE A 278 12.27 -14.13 -12.02
C PHE A 278 13.39 -13.48 -12.83
N VAL A 279 14.35 -12.81 -12.18
CA VAL A 279 15.52 -12.24 -12.87
C VAL A 279 16.32 -13.33 -13.58
N VAL A 280 16.63 -14.43 -12.89
CA VAL A 280 17.41 -15.53 -13.48
C VAL A 280 16.63 -16.24 -14.59
N ALA A 281 15.34 -16.48 -14.41
CA ALA A 281 14.48 -17.03 -15.46
C ALA A 281 14.43 -16.11 -16.69
N GLY A 282 14.31 -14.80 -16.48
CA GLY A 282 14.34 -13.77 -17.52
C GLY A 282 15.64 -13.77 -18.30
N ILE A 283 16.79 -13.86 -17.61
CA ILE A 283 18.11 -14.02 -18.26
C ILE A 283 18.16 -15.29 -19.12
N GLY A 284 17.66 -16.42 -18.60
CA GLY A 284 17.58 -17.67 -19.36
C GLY A 284 16.76 -17.53 -20.65
N CYS A 285 15.59 -16.88 -20.56
CA CYS A 285 14.73 -16.56 -21.71
C CYS A 285 15.43 -15.64 -22.72
N LEU A 286 16.08 -14.58 -22.26
CA LEU A 286 16.81 -13.65 -23.13
C LEU A 286 17.94 -14.36 -23.89
N ILE A 287 18.77 -15.15 -23.19
CA ILE A 287 19.85 -15.91 -23.85
C ILE A 287 19.29 -16.88 -24.89
N PHE A 288 18.18 -17.56 -24.58
CA PHE A 288 17.53 -18.46 -25.53
C PHE A 288 17.02 -17.69 -26.77
N LEU A 289 16.38 -16.55 -26.58
CA LEU A 289 15.87 -15.69 -27.64
C LEU A 289 17.01 -15.15 -28.51
N PHE A 290 18.06 -14.59 -27.90
CA PHE A 290 19.24 -14.10 -28.61
C PHE A 290 19.87 -15.20 -29.46
N LYS A 291 20.05 -16.41 -28.91
CA LYS A 291 20.55 -17.55 -29.68
C LYS A 291 19.64 -17.97 -30.82
N ARG A 292 18.33 -17.78 -30.69
CA ARG A 292 17.36 -18.13 -31.73
C ARG A 292 17.33 -17.09 -32.86
N ILE A 293 17.43 -15.81 -32.52
CA ILE A 293 17.40 -14.70 -33.48
C ILE A 293 18.72 -14.58 -34.24
N TYR A 294 19.85 -14.72 -33.54
CA TYR A 294 21.19 -14.53 -34.10
C TYR A 294 21.94 -15.86 -34.34
N GLY A 295 21.22 -16.99 -34.38
CA GLY A 295 21.80 -18.33 -34.25
C GLY A 295 22.78 -18.76 -35.35
N TYR A 296 23.95 -19.23 -34.90
CA TYR A 296 25.04 -19.93 -35.61
C TYR A 296 25.48 -19.33 -36.95
N ARG A 297 26.51 -18.47 -36.92
CA ARG A 297 27.63 -18.70 -37.83
C ARG A 297 28.47 -19.85 -37.30
#